data_AF-A0A3D5PAB3-F1
#
_entry.id   AF-A0A3D5PAB3-F1
#
_cell.length_a   1.000
_cell.length_b   1.000
_cell.length_c   1.000
_cell.angle_alpha   90.00
_cell.angle_beta   90.00
_cell.angle_gamma   90.00
#
_symmetry.space_group_name_H-M   'P 1'
#
loop_
_entity.id
_entity.type
_entity.pdbx_description
1 polymer ?
#
loop_
_entity_poly.entity_id
_entity_poly.type
_entity_poly.pdbx_seq_one_letter_code
_entity_poly.pdbx_strand_id
1 'polypeptide(L)'
;MINFIKKTSYGGRNTADVVLTQVNHKGHAVALSVNISCKVITALDNPTHISIAFCDNRLYIAPMPEKDGFKLDKGKYRSACKISVRDCKSISDWIGDYNLKYDPQQKLYYVEHQ
;
A
#
# COMPACT_ATOMS: atom_id res chain seq x y z
N MET A 1 17.47 9.85 -14.02
CA MET A 1 18.10 9.96 -12.69
C MET A 1 17.00 9.78 -11.66
N ILE A 2 16.96 8.64 -10.98
CA ILE A 2 15.90 8.27 -10.05
C ILE A 2 16.46 8.45 -8.64
N ASN A 3 15.82 9.31 -7.85
CA ASN A 3 16.18 9.51 -6.45
C ASN A 3 15.48 8.45 -5.59
N PHE A 4 16.28 7.73 -4.81
CA PHE A 4 15.84 6.73 -3.85
C PHE A 4 15.59 7.39 -2.49
N ILE A 5 14.48 7.07 -1.82
CA ILE A 5 14.24 7.47 -0.43
C ILE A 5 14.27 6.21 0.44
N LYS A 6 15.15 6.20 1.44
CA LYS A 6 15.31 5.13 2.44
C LYS A 6 14.35 5.33 3.61
N LYS A 7 13.88 4.20 4.15
CA LYS A 7 13.17 4.00 5.42
C LYS A 7 13.55 5.02 6.50
N THR A 8 12.57 5.77 7.01
CA THR A 8 12.70 6.53 8.26
C THR A 8 11.68 6.05 9.27
N SER A 9 12.19 5.55 10.39
CA SER A 9 11.43 5.12 11.56
C SER A 9 10.58 6.24 12.16
N TYR A 10 9.37 5.85 12.58
CA TYR A 10 8.48 6.45 13.59
C TYR A 10 8.43 7.98 13.72
N GLY A 11 7.28 8.53 13.37
CA GLY A 11 6.76 9.78 13.94
C GLY A 11 7.13 11.04 13.15
N GLY A 12 6.28 11.43 12.20
CA GLY A 12 6.40 12.74 11.55
C GLY A 12 5.41 12.90 10.42
N ARG A 13 4.84 14.11 10.30
CA ARG A 13 3.81 14.51 9.32
C ARG A 13 4.05 13.92 7.92
N ASN A 14 3.09 13.09 7.51
CA ASN A 14 3.06 12.24 6.31
C ASN A 14 3.18 13.00 4.99
N THR A 15 4.31 12.87 4.31
CA THR A 15 4.42 13.12 2.86
C THR A 15 4.13 11.87 2.03
N ALA A 16 4.28 10.67 2.61
CA ALA A 16 4.12 9.42 1.88
C ALA A 16 2.65 9.08 1.59
N ASP A 17 2.44 8.64 0.35
CA ASP A 17 1.15 8.28 -0.23
C ASP A 17 0.65 6.93 0.28
N VAL A 18 1.54 5.95 0.42
CA VAL A 18 1.21 4.58 0.83
C VAL A 18 2.21 4.13 1.87
N VAL A 19 1.72 3.52 2.95
CA VAL A 19 2.56 2.92 4.00
C VAL A 19 2.19 1.48 4.16
N LEU A 20 3.20 0.64 4.03
CA LEU A 20 3.11 -0.80 4.10
C LEU A 20 3.77 -1.26 5.40
N THR A 21 2.99 -1.93 6.25
CA THR A 21 3.50 -2.48 7.51
C THR A 21 3.15 -3.95 7.64
N GLN A 22 4.12 -4.73 8.10
CA GLN A 22 3.89 -6.12 8.46
C GLN A 22 3.18 -6.18 9.81
N VAL A 23 2.10 -6.95 9.88
CA VAL A 23 1.37 -7.24 11.12
C VAL A 23 1.68 -8.66 11.55
N ASN A 24 2.49 -8.77 12.60
CA ASN A 24 2.81 -10.04 13.24
C ASN A 24 1.82 -10.32 14.36
N HIS A 25 1.23 -11.51 14.39
CA HIS A 25 0.42 -11.98 15.51
C HIS A 25 1.10 -13.21 16.12
N LYS A 26 1.61 -13.07 17.35
CA LYS A 26 2.22 -14.17 18.13
C LYS A 26 3.32 -14.96 17.38
N GLY A 27 4.24 -14.26 16.70
CA GLY A 27 5.41 -14.90 16.05
C GLY A 27 5.16 -15.46 14.64
N HIS A 28 3.96 -15.33 14.10
CA HIS A 28 3.67 -15.55 12.68
C HIS A 28 3.32 -14.20 12.03
N ALA A 29 3.92 -13.87 10.88
CA ALA A 29 3.39 -12.78 10.07
C ALA A 29 2.15 -13.30 9.37
N VAL A 30 1.02 -12.62 9.56
CA VAL A 30 -0.25 -13.11 9.00
C VAL A 30 -0.95 -12.06 8.15
N ALA A 31 -0.52 -10.78 8.17
CA ALA A 31 -1.09 -9.76 7.29
C ALA A 31 -0.13 -8.62 6.95
N LEU A 32 -0.33 -8.03 5.78
CA LEU A 32 0.18 -6.73 5.38
C LEU A 32 -0.90 -5.68 5.65
N SER A 33 -0.58 -4.64 6.40
CA SER A 33 -1.44 -3.46 6.52
C SER A 33 -1.01 -2.42 5.48
N VAL A 34 -1.96 -2.02 4.65
CA VAL A 34 -1.77 -1.00 3.61
C VAL A 34 -2.52 0.24 4.03
N ASN A 35 -1.79 1.33 4.26
CA ASN A 35 -2.34 2.61 4.71
C ASN A 35 -2.13 3.65 3.61
N ILE A 36 -3.22 4.12 3.00
CA ILE A 36 -3.20 5.05 1.89
C ILE A 36 -3.62 6.43 2.37
N SER A 37 -2.89 7.48 1.97
CA SER A 37 -3.21 8.86 2.31
C SER A 37 -4.60 9.26 1.81
N CYS A 38 -5.35 10.04 2.58
CA CYS A 38 -6.66 10.52 2.12
C CYS A 38 -6.55 11.35 0.82
N LYS A 39 -5.40 11.98 0.55
CA LYS A 39 -5.16 12.70 -0.72
C LYS A 39 -5.21 11.75 -1.91
N VAL A 40 -4.55 10.60 -1.81
CA VAL A 40 -4.57 9.56 -2.85
C VAL A 40 -5.97 8.97 -2.98
N ILE A 41 -6.64 8.68 -1.86
CA ILE A 41 -8.02 8.19 -1.88
C ILE A 41 -8.93 9.18 -2.63
N THR A 42 -8.81 10.48 -2.39
CA THR A 42 -9.55 11.49 -3.15
C THR A 42 -9.16 11.54 -4.63
N ALA A 43 -7.86 11.43 -4.96
CA ALA A 43 -7.41 11.38 -6.35
C ALA A 43 -7.90 10.14 -7.11
N LEU A 44 -8.21 9.05 -6.40
CA LEU A 44 -8.79 7.82 -6.92
C LEU A 44 -10.34 7.82 -6.91
N ASP A 45 -10.98 8.97 -6.72
CA ASP A 45 -12.43 9.13 -6.62
C ASP A 45 -13.06 8.44 -5.39
N ASN A 46 -12.38 8.54 -4.25
CA ASN A 46 -12.83 8.10 -2.93
C ASN A 46 -13.31 6.63 -2.86
N PRO A 47 -12.51 5.66 -3.33
CA PRO A 47 -12.92 4.25 -3.31
C PRO A 47 -13.11 3.76 -1.87
N THR A 48 -14.10 2.89 -1.69
CA THR A 48 -14.31 2.17 -0.43
C THR A 48 -13.61 0.82 -0.42
N HIS A 49 -13.25 0.28 -1.59
CA HIS A 49 -12.56 -0.99 -1.77
C HIS A 49 -11.48 -0.86 -2.84
N ILE A 50 -10.37 -1.59 -2.66
CA ILE A 50 -9.25 -1.60 -3.58
C ILE A 50 -8.79 -3.01 -3.90
N SER A 51 -8.28 -3.25 -5.10
CA SER A 51 -7.42 -4.41 -5.37
C SER A 51 -5.96 -4.04 -5.22
N ILE A 52 -5.17 -5.04 -4.88
CA ILE A 52 -3.73 -4.97 -4.83
C ILE A 52 -3.19 -6.15 -5.61
N ALA A 53 -2.36 -5.87 -6.61
CA ALA A 53 -1.78 -6.87 -7.48
C ALA A 53 -0.27 -6.69 -7.57
N PHE A 54 0.45 -7.80 -7.68
CA PHE A 54 1.89 -7.81 -7.86
C PHE A 54 2.20 -8.15 -9.31
N CYS A 55 3.07 -7.35 -9.92
CA CYS A 55 3.63 -7.64 -11.23
C CYS A 55 5.08 -7.17 -11.23
N ASP A 56 6.00 -8.11 -11.47
CA ASP A 56 7.45 -7.92 -11.31
C ASP A 56 7.79 -7.29 -9.95
N ASN A 57 8.56 -6.18 -9.96
CA ASN A 57 8.94 -5.43 -8.77
C ASN A 57 7.96 -4.29 -8.47
N ARG A 58 6.68 -4.41 -8.83
CA ARG A 58 5.68 -3.37 -8.62
C ARG A 58 4.43 -3.92 -7.95
N LEU A 59 3.95 -3.17 -6.97
CA LEU A 59 2.65 -3.39 -6.36
C LEU A 59 1.69 -2.33 -6.88
N TYR A 60 0.70 -2.79 -7.63
CA TYR A 60 -0.35 -1.98 -8.21
C TYR A 60 -1.53 -1.86 -7.25
N ILE A 61 -2.12 -0.68 -7.21
CA ILE A 61 -3.29 -0.37 -6.40
C ILE A 61 -4.35 0.23 -7.31
N ALA A 62 -5.56 -0.33 -7.27
CA ALA A 62 -6.67 0.14 -8.08
C ALA A 62 -7.98 0.11 -7.28
N PRO A 63 -8.90 1.09 -7.49
CA PRO A 63 -10.28 0.99 -7.05
C PRO A 63 -10.93 -0.31 -7.54
N MET A 64 -11.76 -0.94 -6.71
CA MET A 64 -12.56 -2.11 -7.10
C MET A 64 -13.97 -2.07 -6.51
N PRO A 65 -14.93 -2.81 -7.11
CA PRO A 65 -16.22 -3.07 -6.49
C PRO A 65 -16.10 -3.79 -5.14
N GLU A 66 -17.09 -3.61 -4.27
CA GLU A 66 -17.14 -4.23 -2.93
C GLU A 66 -16.97 -5.76 -2.95
N LYS A 67 -17.54 -6.43 -3.95
CA LYS A 67 -17.47 -7.89 -4.09
C LYS A 67 -16.06 -8.44 -4.38
N ASP A 68 -15.15 -7.61 -4.89
CA ASP A 68 -13.86 -8.05 -5.42
C ASP A 68 -12.65 -7.42 -4.71
N GLY A 69 -12.86 -6.35 -3.92
CA GLY A 69 -11.79 -5.55 -3.33
C GLY A 69 -11.65 -5.69 -1.82
N PHE A 70 -10.48 -5.31 -1.31
CA PHE A 70 -10.23 -5.14 0.11
C PHE A 70 -10.86 -3.84 0.60
N LYS A 71 -11.73 -3.94 1.62
CA LYS A 71 -12.38 -2.80 2.24
C LYS A 71 -11.36 -1.87 2.89
N LEU A 72 -11.53 -0.58 2.66
CA LEU A 72 -10.77 0.50 3.29
C LEU A 72 -11.51 1.02 4.52
N ASP A 73 -10.88 0.89 5.68
CA ASP A 73 -11.30 1.52 6.92
C ASP A 73 -10.85 2.99 6.90
N LYS A 74 -11.79 3.92 6.76
CA LYS A 74 -11.51 5.35 6.70
C LYS A 74 -11.00 5.87 8.05
N GLY A 75 -9.82 6.46 8.04
CA GLY A 75 -9.27 7.21 9.16
C GLY A 75 -9.21 8.71 8.87
N LYS A 76 -8.84 9.49 9.89
CA LYS A 76 -8.77 10.96 9.80
C LYS A 76 -7.77 11.47 8.74
N TYR A 77 -6.68 10.74 8.52
CA TYR A 77 -5.59 11.14 7.62
C TYR A 77 -5.21 10.08 6.58
N ARG A 78 -5.57 8.83 6.85
CA ARG A 78 -5.28 7.67 6.00
C ARG A 78 -6.45 6.68 6.07
N SER A 79 -6.69 6.00 4.97
CA SER A 79 -7.56 4.83 4.91
C SER A 79 -6.71 3.57 4.90
N ALA A 80 -7.12 2.53 5.60
CA ALA A 80 -6.32 1.34 5.77
C ALA A 80 -7.06 0.06 5.38
N CYS A 81 -6.35 -0.94 4.86
CA CYS A 81 -6.86 -2.31 4.76
C CYS A 81 -5.82 -3.30 5.28
N LYS A 82 -6.26 -4.51 5.61
CA LYS A 82 -5.40 -5.64 5.99
C LYS A 82 -5.54 -6.76 4.97
N ILE A 83 -4.41 -7.27 4.50
CA ILE A 83 -4.34 -8.32 3.49
C ILE A 83 -3.60 -9.48 4.10
N SER A 84 -4.24 -10.64 4.17
CA SER A 84 -3.56 -11.86 4.63
C SER A 84 -2.50 -12.27 3.63
N VAL A 85 -1.26 -12.44 4.06
CA VAL A 85 -0.16 -12.89 3.19
C VAL A 85 0.26 -14.30 3.59
N ARG A 86 0.21 -15.25 2.65
CA ARG A 86 0.45 -16.67 2.94
C ARG A 86 1.93 -17.02 3.16
N ASP A 87 2.87 -16.29 2.55
CA ASP A 87 4.30 -16.55 2.67
C ASP A 87 5.07 -15.34 3.20
N CYS A 88 5.47 -15.41 4.47
CA CYS A 88 6.19 -14.35 5.20
C CYS A 88 7.63 -14.13 4.71
N LYS A 89 8.27 -15.16 4.14
CA LYS A 89 9.72 -15.17 3.92
C LYS A 89 10.20 -14.16 2.87
N SER A 90 9.29 -13.60 2.07
CA SER A 90 9.58 -12.60 1.02
C SER A 90 9.04 -11.20 1.33
N ILE A 91 8.45 -10.96 2.51
CA ILE A 91 7.73 -9.70 2.83
C ILE A 91 8.63 -8.67 3.54
N SER A 92 9.85 -9.04 3.96
CA SER A 92 10.73 -8.14 4.73
C SER A 92 11.07 -6.85 4.01
N ASP A 93 11.15 -6.88 2.68
CA ASP A 93 11.60 -5.76 1.86
C ASP A 93 10.44 -4.79 1.47
N TRP A 94 9.22 -5.13 1.89
CA TRP A 94 7.98 -4.40 1.61
C TRP A 94 7.56 -3.44 2.73
N ILE A 95 8.34 -3.32 3.81
CA ILE A 95 7.99 -2.50 4.98
C ILE A 95 8.58 -1.11 4.82
N GLY A 96 7.72 -0.11 4.61
CA GLY A 96 8.18 1.26 4.42
C GLY A 96 7.10 2.25 4.02
N ASP A 97 7.57 3.48 3.77
CA ASP A 97 6.79 4.61 3.29
C ASP A 97 7.08 4.82 1.80
N TYR A 98 6.05 4.83 0.97
CA TYR A 98 6.15 4.86 -0.48
C TYR A 98 5.34 6.03 -1.06
N ASN A 99 5.84 6.59 -2.16
CA ASN A 99 5.10 7.54 -2.98
C ASN A 99 4.46 6.81 -4.17
N LEU A 100 3.24 7.19 -4.50
CA LEU A 100 2.50 6.56 -5.58
C LEU A 100 3.04 7.02 -6.93
N LYS A 101 3.27 6.08 -7.83
CA LYS A 101 3.69 6.33 -9.20
C LYS A 101 2.58 5.96 -10.16
N TYR A 102 2.51 6.63 -11.30
CA TYR A 102 1.57 6.29 -12.38
C TYR A 102 2.29 5.49 -13.46
N ASP A 103 1.74 4.33 -13.81
CA ASP A 103 2.16 3.53 -14.95
C ASP A 103 1.27 3.88 -16.15
N PRO A 104 1.77 4.63 -17.15
CA PRO A 104 0.97 5.03 -18.30
C PRO A 104 0.63 3.85 -19.22
N GLN A 105 1.40 2.76 -19.21
CA GLN A 105 1.15 1.60 -20.08
C GLN A 105 -0.04 0.79 -19.56
N GLN A 106 -0.05 0.51 -18.26
CA GLN A 106 -1.14 -0.22 -17.61
C GLN A 106 -2.31 0.69 -17.21
N LYS A 107 -2.10 2.02 -17.24
CA LYS A 107 -3.02 3.04 -16.71
C LYS A 107 -3.38 2.81 -15.24
N LEU A 108 -2.41 2.33 -14.46
CA LEU A 108 -2.57 1.97 -13.05
C LEU A 108 -1.57 2.71 -12.17
N TYR A 109 -1.91 2.87 -10.90
CA TYR A 109 -1.00 3.40 -9.90
C TYR A 109 -0.25 2.27 -9.20
N TYR A 110 1.02 2.52 -8.86
CA TYR A 110 1.87 1.52 -8.23
C TYR A 110 2.90 2.12 -7.27
N VAL A 111 3.50 1.23 -6.47
CA VAL A 111 4.74 1.48 -5.73
C VAL A 111 5.80 0.48 -6.20
N GLU A 112 7.07 0.88 -6.20
CA GLU A 112 8.19 0.00 -6.56
C GLU A 112 8.69 -0.76 -5.32
N HIS A 113 8.93 -2.04 -5.53
CA HIS A 113 9.60 -2.96 -4.62
C HIS A 113 11.09 -3.08 -5.00
N GLN A 114 11.97 -3.33 -4.02
CA GLN A 114 13.41 -3.52 -4.24
C GLN A 114 13.75 -4.96 -4.60
#